data_AF-A0A6N8H8A8-F1
#
_entry.id   AF-A0A6N8H8A8-F1
#
_cell.length_a   1.000
_cell.length_b   1.000
_cell.length_c   1.000
_cell.angle_alpha   90.00
_cell.angle_beta   90.00
_cell.angle_gamma   90.00
#
_symmetry.space_group_name_H-M   'P 1'
#
loop_
_entity.id
_entity.type
_entity.pdbx_description
1 polymer ?
#
loop_
_entity_poly.entity_id
_entity_poly.type
_entity_poly.pdbx_seq_one_letter_code
_entity_poly.pdbx_strand_id
1 'polypeptide(L)'
;MTVVEKEAIAYSNKIMNVVINVTNVKNQLDSKLYSFTRDRDKLYFLRVLQETIRQKKVNHEKVCKGNGCTEVEDYETILFVIEQEHESINRYFEPEIKREDDFSVDEQINLHNKINEVLDHLSSLKMGQEIIFDEIDTLRQHFNLGKKNWFQLLAGKLFTLMTDKLIDETVVKDIYQQLSDGVTAVTINLNT
;
A
#
# COMPACT_ATOMS: atom_id res chain seq x y z
N MET A 1 -8.34 10.02 -17.39
CA MET A 1 -6.88 10.17 -17.52
C MET A 1 -6.31 10.56 -16.17
N THR A 2 -5.59 9.64 -15.52
CA THR A 2 -4.96 9.79 -14.21
C THR A 2 -3.79 10.79 -14.25
N VAL A 3 -3.29 11.22 -13.08
CA VAL A 3 -2.11 12.08 -12.99
C VAL A 3 -0.88 11.38 -13.60
N VAL A 4 -0.69 10.09 -13.30
CA VAL A 4 0.42 9.28 -13.82
C VAL A 4 0.37 9.18 -15.35
N GLU A 5 -0.81 8.99 -15.94
CA GLU A 5 -0.98 8.96 -17.40
C GLU A 5 -0.60 10.29 -18.06
N LYS A 6 -1.04 11.42 -17.49
CA LYS A 6 -0.69 12.76 -18.00
C LYS A 6 0.82 12.99 -17.97
N GLU A 7 1.46 12.61 -16.86
CA GLU A 7 2.91 12.71 -16.69
C GLU A 7 3.67 11.86 -17.69
N ALA A 8 3.25 10.61 -17.94
CA ALA A 8 3.88 9.73 -18.92
C ALA A 8 3.80 10.28 -20.34
N ILE A 9 2.62 10.77 -20.75
CA ILE A 9 2.42 11.37 -22.07
C ILE A 9 3.30 12.62 -22.24
N ALA A 10 3.31 13.53 -21.26
CA ALA A 10 4.14 14.73 -21.29
C ALA A 10 5.64 14.38 -21.35
N TYR A 11 6.06 13.41 -20.55
CA TYR A 11 7.44 12.96 -20.48
C TYR A 11 7.92 12.29 -21.77
N SER A 12 7.03 11.63 -22.52
CA SER A 12 7.36 11.02 -23.81
C SER A 12 7.93 11.99 -24.84
N ASN A 13 7.62 13.29 -24.75
CA ASN A 13 8.22 14.32 -25.60
C ASN A 13 9.59 14.75 -25.05
N LYS A 14 9.70 14.86 -23.73
CA LYS A 14 10.94 15.26 -23.06
C LYS A 14 12.07 14.25 -23.28
N ILE A 15 11.77 12.95 -23.15
CA ILE A 15 12.77 11.90 -23.29
C ILE A 15 13.30 11.75 -24.72
N MET A 16 12.55 12.19 -25.74
CA MET A 16 13.01 12.22 -27.13
C MET A 16 13.96 13.39 -27.43
N ASN A 17 13.99 14.42 -26.57
CA ASN A 17 14.78 15.64 -26.77
C ASN A 17 16.16 15.57 -26.09
N VAL A 18 16.54 14.43 -25.53
CA VAL A 18 17.86 14.23 -24.92
C VAL A 18 18.79 13.52 -25.90
N VAL A 19 20.09 13.56 -25.64
CA VAL A 19 21.04 12.74 -26.41
C VAL A 19 20.75 11.27 -26.13
N ILE A 20 20.27 10.54 -27.14
CA ILE A 20 19.80 9.17 -26.99
C ILE A 20 20.98 8.21 -26.98
N ASN A 21 21.18 7.60 -25.82
CA ASN A 21 21.97 6.40 -25.60
C ASN A 21 21.49 5.77 -24.30
N VAL A 22 21.83 4.50 -24.07
CA VAL A 22 21.38 3.73 -22.89
C VAL A 22 21.63 4.48 -21.58
N THR A 23 22.81 5.09 -21.41
CA THR A 23 23.20 5.76 -20.15
C THR A 23 22.37 7.02 -19.91
N ASN A 24 22.22 7.87 -20.92
CA ASN A 24 21.49 9.13 -20.79
C ASN A 24 19.99 8.89 -20.59
N VAL A 25 19.40 7.97 -21.36
CA VAL A 25 17.99 7.61 -21.24
C VAL A 25 17.72 7.03 -19.86
N LYS A 26 18.58 6.13 -19.37
CA LYS A 26 18.48 5.56 -18.02
C LYS A 26 18.52 6.64 -16.95
N ASN A 27 19.54 7.51 -16.95
CA ASN A 27 19.67 8.57 -15.95
C ASN A 27 18.46 9.51 -15.91
N GLN A 28 17.89 9.84 -17.09
CA GLN A 28 16.69 10.66 -17.17
C GLN A 28 15.46 9.92 -16.63
N LEU A 29 15.29 8.65 -17.03
CA LEU A 29 14.19 7.82 -16.57
C LEU A 29 14.24 7.60 -15.06
N ASP A 30 15.40 7.27 -14.50
CA ASP A 30 15.62 7.12 -13.06
C ASP A 30 15.24 8.41 -12.32
N SER A 31 15.74 9.55 -12.78
CA SER A 31 15.40 10.87 -12.22
C SER A 31 13.89 11.14 -12.23
N LYS A 32 13.19 10.70 -13.28
CA LYS A 32 11.73 10.84 -13.34
C LYS A 32 11.03 9.85 -12.41
N LEU A 33 11.49 8.60 -12.34
CA LEU A 33 10.90 7.58 -11.48
C LEU A 33 11.02 7.91 -9.99
N TYR A 34 12.07 8.64 -9.59
CA TYR A 34 12.20 9.18 -8.22
C TYR A 34 11.06 10.11 -7.80
N SER A 35 10.33 10.72 -8.75
CA SER A 35 9.16 11.55 -8.43
C SER A 35 7.93 10.73 -7.98
N PHE A 36 7.96 9.40 -8.13
CA PHE A 36 6.89 8.51 -7.68
C PHE A 36 7.35 7.71 -6.47
N THR A 37 6.63 7.82 -5.36
CA THR A 37 6.93 7.07 -4.13
C THR A 37 6.57 5.59 -4.26
N ARG A 38 5.42 5.28 -4.88
CA ARG A 38 4.88 3.92 -4.96
C ARG A 38 5.36 3.20 -6.22
N ASP A 39 5.85 1.97 -6.07
CA ASP A 39 6.30 1.16 -7.21
C ASP A 39 5.17 0.84 -8.19
N ARG A 40 3.92 0.72 -7.71
CA ARG A 40 2.74 0.59 -8.59
C ARG A 40 2.60 1.78 -9.54
N ASP A 41 2.83 3.00 -9.04
CA ASP A 41 2.74 4.22 -9.85
C ASP A 41 3.90 4.29 -10.85
N LYS A 42 5.11 3.86 -10.46
CA LYS A 42 6.27 3.72 -11.36
C LYS A 42 6.00 2.73 -12.49
N LEU A 43 5.52 1.53 -12.17
CA LEU A 43 5.19 0.49 -13.15
C LEU A 43 4.11 0.97 -14.12
N TYR A 44 3.08 1.63 -13.61
CA TYR A 44 2.02 2.18 -14.46
C TYR A 44 2.53 3.30 -15.37
N PHE A 45 3.38 4.20 -14.85
CA PHE A 45 4.05 5.23 -15.63
C PHE A 45 4.86 4.62 -16.78
N LEU A 46 5.70 3.62 -16.49
CA LEU A 46 6.55 2.94 -17.46
C LEU A 46 5.72 2.26 -18.56
N ARG A 47 4.62 1.59 -18.20
CA ARG A 47 3.70 0.98 -19.17
C ARG A 47 3.10 2.01 -20.12
N VAL A 48 2.59 3.13 -19.60
CA VAL A 48 1.98 4.18 -20.44
C VAL A 48 3.03 4.86 -21.32
N LEU A 49 4.23 5.09 -20.79
CA LEU A 49 5.34 5.65 -21.53
C LEU A 49 5.76 4.73 -22.67
N GLN A 50 5.91 3.43 -22.41
CA GLN A 50 6.26 2.40 -23.40
C GLN A 50 5.27 2.41 -24.57
N GLU A 51 3.97 2.36 -24.29
CA GLU A 51 2.93 2.38 -25.33
C GLU A 51 2.94 3.69 -26.13
N THR A 52 3.17 4.82 -25.46
CA THR A 52 3.28 6.12 -26.13
C THR A 52 4.48 6.16 -27.08
N ILE A 53 5.64 5.65 -26.66
CA ILE A 53 6.86 5.58 -27.47
C ILE A 53 6.70 4.61 -28.64
N ARG A 54 6.09 3.43 -28.43
CA ARG A 54 5.74 2.49 -29.50
C ARG A 54 4.85 3.13 -30.56
N GLN A 55 3.82 3.85 -30.14
CA GLN A 55 2.92 4.53 -31.07
C GLN A 55 3.64 5.61 -31.89
N LYS A 56 4.56 6.35 -31.27
CA LYS A 56 5.39 7.34 -31.96
C LYS A 56 6.31 6.70 -32.99
N LYS A 57 6.99 5.60 -32.63
CA LYS A 57 7.81 4.79 -33.56
C LYS A 57 6.99 4.37 -34.77
N VAL A 58 5.83 3.73 -34.56
CA VAL A 58 4.94 3.29 -35.64
C VAL A 58 4.48 4.45 -36.53
N ASN A 59 4.18 5.60 -35.92
CA ASN A 59 3.76 6.79 -36.68
C ASN A 59 4.91 7.38 -37.50
N HIS A 60 6.13 7.41 -36.95
CA HIS A 60 7.33 7.85 -37.66
C HIS A 60 7.64 6.92 -38.84
N GLU A 61 7.62 5.60 -38.63
CA GLU A 61 7.90 4.59 -39.68
C GLU A 61 6.97 4.70 -40.89
N LYS A 62 5.70 5.07 -40.68
CA LYS A 62 4.74 5.28 -41.78
C LYS A 62 5.11 6.44 -42.71
N VAL A 63 5.81 7.45 -42.21
CA VAL A 63 6.12 8.68 -42.95
C VAL A 63 7.60 8.78 -43.32
N CYS A 64 8.45 7.97 -42.71
CA CYS A 64 9.88 7.96 -42.97
C CYS A 64 10.19 7.37 -44.34
N LYS A 65 10.82 8.18 -45.21
CA LYS A 65 11.19 7.80 -46.58
C LYS A 65 12.71 7.76 -46.80
N GLY A 66 13.51 7.98 -45.76
CA GLY A 66 14.96 8.10 -45.86
C GLY A 66 15.68 6.77 -45.63
N ASN A 67 16.73 6.51 -46.40
CA ASN A 67 17.72 5.48 -46.06
C ASN A 67 18.57 5.99 -44.88
N GLY A 68 18.63 5.24 -43.77
CA GLY A 68 19.46 5.57 -42.60
C GLY A 68 18.80 6.45 -41.55
N CYS A 69 17.51 6.23 -41.24
CA CYS A 69 16.83 6.97 -40.17
C CYS A 69 17.32 6.53 -38.78
N THR A 70 18.04 7.41 -38.09
CA THR A 70 18.52 7.19 -36.71
C THR A 70 17.39 7.29 -35.67
N GLU A 71 16.27 7.94 -35.99
CA GLU A 71 15.16 8.12 -35.05
C GLU A 71 14.51 6.77 -34.66
N VAL A 72 14.54 5.78 -35.55
CA VAL A 72 14.06 4.42 -35.26
C VAL A 72 14.94 3.75 -34.20
N GLU A 73 16.26 3.89 -34.32
CA GLU A 73 17.24 3.38 -33.36
C GLU A 73 17.11 4.10 -32.01
N ASP A 74 16.77 5.40 -32.03
CA ASP A 74 16.48 6.18 -30.83
C ASP A 74 15.26 5.63 -30.08
N TYR A 75 14.16 5.37 -30.80
CA TYR A 75 12.96 4.74 -30.21
C TYR A 75 13.29 3.36 -29.61
N GLU A 76 14.08 2.54 -30.29
CA GLU A 76 14.48 1.22 -29.80
C GLU A 76 15.33 1.31 -28.54
N THR A 77 16.27 2.26 -28.49
CA THR A 77 17.08 2.52 -27.30
C THR A 77 16.22 2.93 -26.11
N ILE A 78 15.23 3.80 -26.33
CA ILE A 78 14.32 4.23 -25.27
C ILE A 78 13.46 3.07 -24.77
N LEU A 79 12.89 2.28 -25.69
CA LEU A 79 12.06 1.12 -25.35
C LEU A 79 12.85 0.06 -24.57
N PHE A 80 14.09 -0.22 -24.98
CA PHE A 80 14.98 -1.14 -24.29
C PHE A 80 15.20 -0.72 -22.83
N VAL A 81 15.51 0.56 -22.59
CA VAL A 81 15.73 1.07 -21.22
C VAL A 81 14.44 1.02 -20.38
N ILE A 82 13.29 1.38 -20.97
CA ILE A 82 12.00 1.28 -20.28
C ILE A 82 11.70 -0.15 -19.86
N GLU A 83 11.96 -1.13 -20.73
CA GLU A 83 11.77 -2.56 -20.45
C GLU A 83 12.68 -3.04 -19.32
N GLN A 84 13.95 -2.66 -19.33
CA GLN A 84 14.89 -2.99 -18.25
C GLN A 84 14.44 -2.43 -16.89
N GLU A 85 14.02 -1.16 -16.84
CA GLU A 85 13.54 -0.56 -15.59
C GLU A 85 12.20 -1.14 -15.14
N HIS A 86 11.31 -1.46 -16.07
CA HIS A 86 10.04 -2.13 -15.75
C HIS A 86 10.31 -3.51 -15.14
N GLU A 87 11.18 -4.31 -15.75
CA GLU A 87 11.57 -5.63 -15.20
C GLU A 87 12.28 -5.50 -13.84
N SER A 88 13.17 -4.52 -13.69
CA SER A 88 13.90 -4.25 -12.45
C SER A 88 12.95 -3.97 -11.28
N ILE A 89 11.98 -3.07 -11.47
CA ILE A 89 10.99 -2.73 -10.44
C ILE A 89 10.03 -3.91 -10.24
N ASN A 90 9.54 -4.52 -11.32
CA ASN A 90 8.56 -5.59 -11.22
C ASN A 90 9.11 -6.86 -10.53
N ARG A 91 10.43 -7.11 -10.61
CA ARG A 91 11.09 -8.23 -9.91
C ARG A 91 10.93 -8.17 -8.40
N TYR A 92 10.91 -6.97 -7.83
CA TYR A 92 10.79 -6.75 -6.38
C TYR A 92 9.42 -6.20 -5.98
N PHE A 93 8.52 -6.01 -6.95
CA PHE A 93 7.18 -5.52 -6.69
C PHE A 93 6.32 -6.64 -6.11
N GLU A 94 6.11 -6.59 -4.79
CA GLU A 94 5.03 -7.31 -4.16
C GLU A 94 3.78 -6.41 -4.24
N PRO A 95 2.76 -6.76 -5.04
CA PRO A 95 1.52 -5.99 -5.03
C PRO A 95 0.97 -6.01 -3.61
N GLU A 96 0.82 -4.83 -3.00
CA GLU A 96 -0.02 -4.68 -1.82
C GLU A 96 -1.44 -5.12 -2.21
N ILE A 97 -1.72 -6.41 -1.99
CA ILE A 97 -3.07 -6.95 -2.03
C ILE A 97 -3.70 -6.39 -0.76
N LYS A 98 -4.46 -5.30 -0.88
CA LYS A 98 -5.45 -4.98 0.15
C LYS A 98 -6.40 -6.17 0.21
N ARG A 99 -6.22 -7.03 1.20
CA ARG A 99 -7.14 -8.13 1.44
C ARG A 99 -8.44 -7.51 1.93
N GLU A 100 -9.58 -8.07 1.57
CA GLU A 100 -10.88 -7.62 2.10
C GLU A 100 -10.90 -7.60 3.64
N ASP A 101 -10.07 -8.46 4.25
CA ASP A 101 -9.86 -8.56 5.69
C ASP A 101 -8.90 -7.50 6.26
N ASP A 102 -8.19 -6.70 5.46
CA ASP A 102 -7.29 -5.67 6.01
C ASP A 102 -8.11 -4.47 6.54
N PHE A 103 -7.67 -3.86 7.64
CA PHE A 103 -8.27 -2.61 8.11
C PHE A 103 -7.96 -1.46 7.16
N SER A 104 -9.00 -0.74 6.74
CA SER A 104 -8.86 0.57 6.12
C SER A 104 -8.23 1.58 7.09
N VAL A 105 -7.68 2.67 6.56
CA VAL A 105 -7.09 3.74 7.40
C VAL A 105 -8.12 4.32 8.37
N ASP A 106 -9.36 4.51 7.92
CA ASP A 106 -10.44 5.01 8.77
C ASP A 106 -10.81 4.04 9.90
N GLU A 107 -10.83 2.73 9.61
CA GLU A 107 -11.04 1.69 10.62
C GLU A 107 -9.89 1.66 11.65
N GLN A 108 -8.64 1.82 11.21
CA GLN A 108 -7.49 1.88 12.12
C GLN A 108 -7.56 3.10 13.04
N ILE A 109 -7.91 4.28 12.50
CA ILE A 109 -8.10 5.51 13.30
C ILE A 109 -9.23 5.31 14.30
N ASN A 110 -10.37 4.75 13.86
CA ASN A 110 -11.51 4.48 14.73
C ASN A 110 -11.13 3.53 15.87
N LEU A 111 -10.49 2.39 15.56
CA LEU A 111 -10.02 1.44 16.56
C LEU A 111 -9.01 2.06 17.53
N HIS A 112 -8.09 2.90 17.04
CA HIS A 112 -7.14 3.58 17.91
C HIS A 112 -7.85 4.46 18.96
N ASN A 113 -8.88 5.20 18.53
CA ASN A 113 -9.71 6.02 19.40
C ASN A 113 -10.51 5.17 20.39
N LYS A 114 -11.15 4.08 19.93
CA LYS A 114 -11.86 3.16 20.81
C LYS A 114 -10.96 2.50 21.85
N ILE A 115 -9.71 2.19 21.49
CA ILE A 115 -8.71 1.70 22.45
C ILE A 115 -8.42 2.78 23.51
N ASN A 116 -8.31 4.06 23.15
CA ASN A 116 -8.18 5.13 24.15
C ASN A 116 -9.38 5.17 25.08
N GLU A 117 -10.60 5.11 24.52
CA GLU A 117 -11.84 5.13 25.30
C GLU A 117 -11.92 3.95 26.29
N VAL A 118 -11.52 2.75 25.86
CA VAL A 118 -11.42 1.57 26.72
C VAL A 118 -10.41 1.78 27.86
N LEU A 119 -9.20 2.28 27.55
CA LEU A 119 -8.16 2.52 28.56
C LEU A 119 -8.60 3.58 29.56
N ASP A 120 -9.23 4.66 29.10
CA ASP A 120 -9.81 5.70 29.96
C ASP A 120 -10.94 5.14 30.84
N HIS A 121 -11.79 4.28 30.29
CA HIS A 121 -12.84 3.62 31.03
C HIS A 121 -12.28 2.71 32.13
N LEU A 122 -11.28 1.88 31.82
CA LEU A 122 -10.62 1.01 32.80
C LEU A 122 -9.94 1.81 33.92
N SER A 123 -9.32 2.95 33.58
CA SER A 123 -8.79 3.90 34.55
C SER A 123 -9.87 4.39 35.51
N SER A 124 -11.05 4.75 34.98
CA SER A 124 -12.18 5.24 35.78
C SER A 124 -12.75 4.19 36.74
N LEU A 125 -12.68 2.91 36.37
CA LEU A 125 -13.07 1.77 37.21
C LEU A 125 -12.04 1.44 38.30
N LYS A 126 -10.94 2.20 38.37
CA LYS A 126 -9.75 1.92 39.22
C LYS A 126 -9.13 0.55 38.91
N MET A 127 -9.37 0.03 37.71
CA MET A 127 -8.73 -1.17 37.16
C MET A 127 -7.45 -0.75 36.44
N GLY A 128 -6.50 -0.20 37.20
CA GLY A 128 -5.29 0.46 36.70
C GLY A 128 -4.02 -0.36 36.83
N GLN A 129 -4.11 -1.69 36.75
CA GLN A 129 -2.90 -2.51 36.68
C GLN A 129 -2.22 -2.29 35.33
N GLU A 130 -0.96 -1.89 35.36
CA GLU A 130 -0.12 -1.60 34.18
C GLU A 130 -0.19 -2.72 33.12
N ILE A 131 -0.23 -3.97 33.59
CA ILE A 131 -0.36 -5.17 32.74
C ILE A 131 -1.63 -5.12 31.86
N ILE A 132 -2.77 -4.68 32.40
CA ILE A 132 -4.03 -4.58 31.62
C ILE A 132 -3.86 -3.53 30.53
N PHE A 133 -3.26 -2.38 30.87
CA PHE A 133 -3.07 -1.27 29.94
C PHE A 133 -2.13 -1.66 28.80
N ASP A 134 -1.00 -2.30 29.13
CA ASP A 134 -0.03 -2.76 28.15
C ASP A 134 -0.63 -3.81 27.20
N GLU A 135 -1.37 -4.78 27.73
CA GLU A 135 -1.99 -5.82 26.92
C GLU A 135 -2.99 -5.23 25.92
N ILE A 136 -3.76 -4.22 26.32
CA ILE A 136 -4.73 -3.56 25.45
C ILE A 136 -4.05 -2.58 24.46
N ASP A 137 -3.07 -1.77 24.90
CA ASP A 137 -2.39 -0.80 24.03
C ASP A 137 -1.58 -1.48 22.91
N THR A 138 -0.98 -2.63 23.20
CA THR A 138 -0.22 -3.41 22.20
C THR A 138 -1.04 -3.83 20.99
N LEU A 139 -2.37 -3.89 21.08
CA LEU A 139 -3.26 -4.19 19.95
C LEU A 139 -3.10 -3.21 18.78
N ARG A 140 -2.70 -1.97 19.05
CA ARG A 140 -2.47 -0.92 18.03
C ARG A 140 -1.38 -1.29 17.03
N GLN A 141 -0.43 -2.09 17.45
CA GLN A 141 0.73 -2.48 16.64
C GLN A 141 0.41 -3.62 15.67
N HIS A 142 -0.80 -4.18 15.74
CA HIS A 142 -1.15 -5.44 15.09
C HIS A 142 -2.25 -5.32 14.02
N PHE A 143 -2.59 -4.11 13.56
CA PHE A 143 -3.59 -3.93 12.49
C PHE A 143 -3.20 -4.59 11.16
N ASN A 144 -1.91 -4.89 10.97
CA ASN A 144 -1.41 -5.65 9.83
C ASN A 144 -1.81 -7.15 9.83
N LEU A 145 -2.36 -7.67 10.92
CA LEU A 145 -2.79 -9.08 11.01
C LEU A 145 -4.05 -9.40 10.19
N GLY A 146 -4.82 -8.39 9.79
CA GLY A 146 -6.18 -8.52 9.25
C GLY A 146 -7.24 -8.56 10.35
N LYS A 147 -8.47 -8.13 10.05
CA LYS A 147 -9.60 -7.96 10.98
C LYS A 147 -9.83 -9.24 11.76
N LYS A 148 -9.97 -10.38 11.08
CA LYS A 148 -10.24 -11.67 11.74
C LYS A 148 -9.18 -12.03 12.79
N ASN A 149 -7.90 -11.98 12.41
CA ASN A 149 -6.80 -12.36 13.30
C ASN A 149 -6.62 -11.35 14.43
N TRP A 150 -6.88 -10.07 14.18
CA TRP A 150 -6.82 -9.03 15.19
C TRP A 150 -7.89 -9.23 16.27
N PHE A 151 -9.13 -9.57 15.91
CA PHE A 151 -10.19 -9.88 16.89
C PHE A 151 -9.92 -11.18 17.66
N GLN A 152 -9.27 -12.16 17.04
CA GLN A 152 -8.79 -13.35 17.74
C GLN A 152 -7.69 -13.01 18.75
N LEU A 153 -6.76 -12.11 18.41
CA LEU A 153 -5.73 -11.63 19.33
C LEU A 153 -6.35 -10.87 20.51
N LEU A 154 -7.31 -9.98 20.25
CA LEU A 154 -8.08 -9.29 21.29
C LEU A 154 -8.74 -10.29 22.24
N ALA A 155 -9.49 -11.27 21.71
CA ALA A 155 -10.16 -12.28 22.51
C ALA A 155 -9.18 -13.09 23.36
N GLY A 156 -8.02 -13.48 22.78
CA GLY A 156 -6.96 -14.19 23.50
C GLY A 156 -6.40 -13.38 24.67
N LYS A 157 -6.08 -12.10 24.45
CA LYS A 157 -5.57 -11.20 25.50
C LYS A 157 -6.58 -11.01 26.62
N LEU A 158 -7.85 -10.72 26.27
CA LEU A 158 -8.92 -10.58 27.26
C LEU A 158 -9.14 -11.86 28.06
N PHE A 159 -9.06 -13.03 27.41
CA PHE A 159 -9.16 -14.31 28.09
C PHE A 159 -8.02 -14.51 29.09
N THR A 160 -6.78 -14.21 28.72
CA THR A 160 -5.62 -14.27 29.63
C THR A 160 -5.80 -13.34 30.83
N LEU A 161 -6.18 -12.07 30.61
CA LEU A 161 -6.43 -11.11 31.68
C LEU A 161 -7.53 -11.57 32.65
N MET A 162 -8.57 -12.25 32.12
CA MET A 162 -9.64 -12.84 32.91
C MET A 162 -9.15 -14.03 33.74
N THR A 163 -8.40 -14.95 33.15
CA THR A 163 -7.89 -16.14 33.86
C THR A 163 -6.90 -15.76 34.96
N ASP A 164 -6.14 -14.67 34.74
CA ASP A 164 -5.23 -14.08 35.73
C ASP A 164 -5.96 -13.27 36.81
N LYS A 165 -7.31 -13.19 36.72
CA LYS A 165 -8.21 -12.47 37.63
C LYS A 165 -7.92 -10.97 37.71
N LEU A 166 -7.37 -10.39 36.66
CA LEU A 166 -7.09 -8.96 36.55
C LEU A 166 -8.36 -8.18 36.15
N ILE A 167 -9.22 -8.82 35.36
CA ILE A 167 -10.55 -8.33 34.97
C ILE A 167 -11.58 -9.46 35.11
N ASP A 168 -12.87 -9.10 35.23
CA ASP A 168 -13.96 -10.07 35.27
C ASP A 168 -14.64 -10.25 33.90
N GLU A 169 -15.56 -11.21 33.82
CA GLU A 169 -16.29 -11.55 32.60
C GLU A 169 -17.14 -10.36 32.07
N THR A 170 -17.62 -9.49 32.95
CA THR A 170 -18.42 -8.32 32.57
C THR A 170 -17.54 -7.31 31.85
N VAL A 171 -16.35 -7.04 32.39
CA VAL A 171 -15.36 -6.13 31.79
C VAL A 171 -14.86 -6.67 30.46
N VAL A 172 -14.61 -7.98 30.36
CA VAL A 172 -14.22 -8.60 29.08
C VAL A 172 -15.28 -8.41 28.00
N LYS A 173 -16.55 -8.64 28.33
CA LYS A 173 -17.66 -8.47 27.38
C LYS A 173 -17.77 -7.02 26.92
N ASP A 174 -17.64 -6.08 27.86
CA ASP A 174 -17.71 -4.66 27.58
C ASP A 174 -16.56 -4.19 26.65
N ILE A 175 -15.31 -4.51 26.97
CA ILE A 175 -14.15 -4.16 26.12
C ILE A 175 -14.31 -4.76 24.71
N TYR A 176 -14.64 -6.06 24.63
CA TYR A 176 -14.80 -6.73 23.35
C TYR A 176 -15.91 -6.06 22.53
N GLN A 177 -17.04 -5.70 23.15
CA GLN A 177 -18.15 -5.05 22.49
C GLN A 177 -17.78 -3.65 21.99
N GLN A 178 -17.13 -2.83 22.81
CA GLN A 178 -16.69 -1.49 22.41
C GLN A 178 -15.76 -1.53 21.19
N LEU A 179 -14.79 -2.46 21.17
CA LEU A 179 -13.80 -2.59 20.10
C LEU A 179 -14.34 -3.29 18.84
N SER A 180 -15.33 -4.16 18.96
CA SER A 180 -15.95 -4.86 17.82
C SER A 180 -17.06 -4.06 17.14
N ASP A 181 -17.68 -3.14 17.87
CA ASP A 181 -18.75 -2.30 17.36
C ASP A 181 -18.28 -1.46 16.14
N GLY A 182 -19.09 -1.43 15.09
CA GLY A 182 -18.78 -0.72 13.85
C GLY A 182 -17.64 -1.31 13.00
N VAL A 183 -17.04 -2.44 13.38
CA VAL A 183 -15.89 -3.05 12.69
C VAL A 183 -16.15 -4.52 12.30
N THR A 184 -16.99 -5.26 13.03
CA THR A 184 -17.29 -6.67 12.73
C THR A 184 -18.76 -6.94 12.44
N ALA A 185 -19.01 -7.61 11.31
CA ALA A 185 -20.18 -8.47 11.09
C ALA A 185 -19.90 -9.94 11.54
N VAL A 186 -18.98 -10.14 12.49
CA VAL A 186 -18.55 -11.47 12.94
C VAL A 186 -19.08 -11.71 14.36
N THR A 187 -20.24 -12.37 14.42
CA THR A 187 -20.81 -12.91 15.65
C THR A 187 -19.91 -14.04 16.16
N ILE A 188 -19.08 -13.78 17.17
CA ILE A 188 -18.47 -14.86 17.94
C ILE A 188 -19.48 -15.29 19.00
N ASN A 189 -20.08 -16.47 18.81
CA ASN A 189 -20.86 -17.11 19.85
C ASN A 189 -19.92 -17.59 20.95
N LEU A 190 -19.80 -16.80 22.03
CA LEU A 190 -19.21 -17.24 23.28
C LEU A 190 -20.25 -18.08 24.03
N ASN A 191 -20.45 -19.32 23.58
CA ASN A 191 -21.20 -20.34 24.31
C ASN A 191 -20.47 -21.68 24.18
N THR A 192 -19.60 -22.01 25.13
CA THR A 192 -19.58 -23.26 25.92
C THR A 192 -18.38 -23.30 26.86
#